data_AF-A0A453SIQ0-F1
#
_entry.id   AF-A0A453SIQ0-F1
#
_cell.length_a   1.000
_cell.length_b   1.000
_cell.length_c   1.000
_cell.angle_alpha   90.00
_cell.angle_beta   90.00
_cell.angle_gamma   90.00
#
_symmetry.space_group_name_H-M   'P 1'
#
loop_
_entity.id
_entity.type
_entity.pdbx_description
1 polymer ?
#
loop_
_entity_poly.entity_id
_entity_poly.type
_entity_poly.pdbx_seq_one_letter_code
_entity_poly.pdbx_strand_id
1 'polypeptide(L)'
;ADSLSDFHANTHIPIVVGGQMRYEVTGDPLYKEIATFFMDVVNSSHTYATGGTSVSEFWFDPKRLAETLTTENEESCTTYNMLKVSRHLFRWTKEIAYADYYERALINGVLSIQRGRDPGVMIYMLPQGPGRSKAVSYHGWGTQYDSFWCCYGTGIESFSKLGDSIYFEEKGGKPALYIVQYIPSTFNWRSVGLTVTQQVKPLSSSDQNLQVSLSISAKVKQKTFSMMIRWKG
;
A
#
# COMPACT_ATOMS: atom_id res chain seq x y z
N ALA A 1 -4.42 -18.48 -17.90
CA ALA A 1 -4.44 -18.60 -16.43
C ALA A 1 -3.01 -18.35 -15.96
N ASP A 2 -2.83 -17.57 -14.90
CA ASP A 2 -1.54 -17.47 -14.21
C ASP A 2 -1.25 -18.76 -13.43
N SER A 3 -0.01 -18.93 -12.97
CA SER A 3 0.46 -20.14 -12.27
C SER A 3 0.75 -19.86 -10.79
N LEU A 4 0.05 -18.90 -10.17
CA LEU A 4 0.26 -18.55 -8.76
C LEU A 4 -0.47 -19.45 -7.77
N SER A 5 -1.48 -20.20 -8.21
CA SER A 5 -2.23 -21.10 -7.35
C SER A 5 -1.30 -22.08 -6.63
N ASP A 6 -1.60 -22.32 -5.35
CA ASP A 6 -0.82 -23.15 -4.41
C ASP A 6 0.56 -22.58 -4.02
N PHE A 7 0.94 -21.40 -4.52
CA PHE A 7 2.16 -20.74 -4.05
C PHE A 7 1.89 -19.97 -2.75
N HIS A 8 2.81 -20.10 -1.79
CA HIS A 8 2.81 -19.28 -0.60
C HIS A 8 3.06 -17.81 -1.00
N ALA A 9 2.07 -16.95 -0.77
CA ALA A 9 2.03 -15.61 -1.30
C ALA A 9 3.19 -14.75 -0.78
N ASN A 10 3.37 -14.69 0.54
CA ASN A 10 4.41 -13.88 1.17
C ASN A 10 5.84 -14.41 0.93
N THR A 11 6.01 -15.65 0.47
CA THR A 11 7.33 -16.13 0.00
C THR A 11 7.68 -15.51 -1.36
N HIS A 12 6.70 -15.37 -2.25
CA HIS A 12 6.94 -14.99 -3.64
C HIS A 12 6.90 -13.48 -3.89
N ILE A 13 6.08 -12.71 -3.17
CA ILE A 13 6.02 -11.24 -3.34
C ILE A 13 7.40 -10.60 -3.09
N PRO A 14 8.17 -10.96 -2.04
CA PRO A 14 9.52 -10.42 -1.84
C PRO A 14 10.50 -10.76 -2.97
N ILE A 15 10.33 -11.89 -3.66
CA ILE A 15 11.15 -12.24 -4.84
C ILE A 15 10.92 -11.21 -5.94
N VAL A 16 9.67 -10.81 -6.16
CA VAL A 16 9.32 -9.74 -7.12
C VAL A 16 9.91 -8.41 -6.69
N VAL A 17 9.82 -8.05 -5.40
CA VAL A 17 10.47 -6.83 -4.86
C VAL A 17 11.99 -6.88 -5.11
N GLY A 18 12.64 -8.03 -4.90
CA GLY A 18 14.05 -8.22 -5.24
C GLY A 18 14.33 -8.01 -6.74
N GLY A 19 13.45 -8.50 -7.60
CA GLY A 19 13.47 -8.21 -9.05
C GLY A 19 13.39 -6.72 -9.34
N GLN A 20 12.50 -5.99 -8.66
CA GLN A 20 12.38 -4.54 -8.82
C GLN A 20 13.67 -3.80 -8.44
N MET A 21 14.33 -4.23 -7.36
CA MET A 21 15.64 -3.68 -6.98
C MET A 21 16.69 -3.96 -8.05
N ARG A 22 16.68 -5.15 -8.66
CA ARG A 22 17.58 -5.47 -9.77
C ARG A 22 17.35 -4.57 -10.98
N TYR A 23 16.10 -4.28 -11.33
CA TYR A 23 15.81 -3.29 -12.39
C TYR A 23 16.39 -1.92 -12.06
N GLU A 24 16.21 -1.43 -10.83
CA GLU A 24 16.73 -0.10 -10.43
C GLU A 24 18.27 -0.02 -10.50
N VAL A 25 18.97 -1.13 -10.27
CA VAL A 25 20.45 -1.18 -10.31
C VAL A 25 20.99 -1.41 -11.73
N THR A 26 20.35 -2.29 -12.50
CA THR A 26 20.90 -2.78 -13.77
C THR A 26 20.27 -2.15 -15.01
N GLY A 27 19.06 -1.61 -14.90
CA GLY A 27 18.25 -1.15 -16.03
C GLY A 27 17.67 -2.26 -16.90
N ASP A 28 17.81 -3.54 -16.52
CA ASP A 28 17.34 -4.69 -17.31
C ASP A 28 15.79 -4.73 -17.37
N PRO A 29 15.19 -4.42 -18.54
CA PRO A 29 13.75 -4.22 -18.67
C PRO A 29 12.93 -5.47 -18.32
N LEU A 30 13.52 -6.67 -18.40
CA LEU A 30 12.85 -7.92 -18.01
C LEU A 30 12.28 -7.85 -16.59
N TYR A 31 13.02 -7.27 -15.65
CA TYR A 31 12.59 -7.21 -14.25
C TYR A 31 11.48 -6.18 -14.01
N LYS A 32 11.42 -5.14 -14.84
CA LYS A 32 10.28 -4.22 -14.85
C LYS A 32 9.03 -4.93 -15.38
N GLU A 33 9.16 -5.67 -16.48
CA GLU A 33 8.06 -6.44 -17.08
C GLU A 33 7.52 -7.51 -16.12
N ILE A 34 8.40 -8.27 -15.44
CA ILE A 34 8.01 -9.25 -14.43
C ILE A 34 7.19 -8.59 -13.32
N ALA A 35 7.64 -7.45 -12.80
CA ALA A 35 6.95 -6.77 -11.72
C ALA A 35 5.59 -6.19 -12.15
N THR A 36 5.52 -5.60 -13.35
CA THR A 36 4.26 -5.10 -13.94
C THR A 36 3.27 -6.24 -14.13
N PHE A 37 3.70 -7.33 -14.80
CA PHE A 37 2.85 -8.50 -15.03
C PHE A 37 2.35 -9.12 -13.71
N PHE A 38 3.24 -9.28 -12.73
CA PHE A 38 2.88 -9.83 -11.43
C PHE A 38 1.81 -8.97 -10.73
N MET A 39 2.00 -7.65 -10.71
CA MET A 39 1.04 -6.73 -10.11
C MET A 39 -0.33 -6.81 -10.78
N ASP A 40 -0.36 -6.85 -12.12
CA ASP A 40 -1.59 -6.94 -12.89
C ASP A 40 -2.33 -8.26 -12.64
N VAL A 41 -1.61 -9.38 -12.59
CA VAL A 41 -2.17 -10.70 -12.28
C VAL A 41 -2.78 -10.71 -10.88
N VAL A 42 -2.01 -10.35 -9.84
CA VAL A 42 -2.50 -10.39 -8.45
C VAL A 42 -3.69 -9.45 -8.29
N ASN A 43 -3.59 -8.21 -8.76
CA ASN A 43 -4.66 -7.22 -8.62
C ASN A 43 -5.95 -7.58 -9.37
N SER A 44 -5.86 -8.26 -10.53
CA SER A 44 -7.04 -8.61 -11.34
C SER A 44 -7.69 -9.95 -11.00
N SER A 45 -7.01 -10.82 -10.25
CA SER A 45 -7.47 -12.20 -10.05
C SER A 45 -7.34 -12.75 -8.63
N HIS A 46 -6.51 -12.17 -7.77
CA HIS A 46 -6.22 -12.68 -6.42
C HIS A 46 -6.41 -11.65 -5.31
N THR A 47 -6.98 -10.47 -5.62
CA THR A 47 -7.12 -9.36 -4.67
C THR A 47 -8.57 -9.16 -4.20
N TYR A 48 -8.75 -9.02 -2.89
CA TYR A 48 -10.03 -8.67 -2.26
C TYR A 48 -10.33 -7.17 -2.36
N ALA A 49 -11.55 -6.75 -2.00
CA ALA A 49 -11.97 -5.35 -2.07
C ALA A 49 -11.12 -4.41 -1.20
N THR A 50 -10.49 -4.93 -0.16
CA THR A 50 -9.54 -4.23 0.72
C THR A 50 -8.19 -3.94 0.05
N GLY A 51 -7.87 -4.60 -1.06
CA GLY A 51 -6.56 -4.56 -1.70
C GLY A 51 -5.57 -5.65 -1.25
N GLY A 52 -5.92 -6.44 -0.21
CA GLY A 52 -5.12 -7.61 0.21
C GLY A 52 -5.35 -8.84 -0.67
N THR A 53 -4.56 -9.89 -0.45
CA THR A 53 -4.59 -11.14 -1.22
C THR A 53 -4.38 -12.35 -0.31
N SER A 54 -4.46 -13.56 -0.86
CA SER A 54 -4.22 -14.86 -0.20
C SER A 54 -5.30 -15.35 0.78
N VAL A 55 -5.37 -16.67 0.90
CA VAL A 55 -6.13 -17.41 1.92
C VAL A 55 -5.20 -18.48 2.51
N SER A 56 -5.18 -18.57 3.84
CA SER A 56 -4.29 -19.46 4.59
C SER A 56 -2.82 -19.34 4.17
N GLU A 57 -2.37 -18.13 3.81
CA GLU A 57 -1.01 -17.78 3.33
C GLU A 57 -0.68 -18.16 1.87
N PHE A 58 -1.61 -18.79 1.15
CA PHE A 58 -1.43 -19.22 -0.24
C PHE A 58 -2.34 -18.43 -1.19
N TRP A 59 -1.95 -18.34 -2.45
CA TRP A 59 -2.91 -18.01 -3.51
C TRP A 59 -3.73 -19.24 -3.88
N PHE A 60 -5.02 -19.04 -4.07
CA PHE A 60 -5.95 -20.07 -4.53
C PHE A 60 -6.20 -19.92 -6.04
N ASP A 61 -7.22 -20.58 -6.58
CA ASP A 61 -7.60 -20.42 -7.98
C ASP A 61 -7.94 -18.95 -8.34
N PRO A 62 -7.46 -18.44 -9.48
CA PRO A 62 -7.68 -17.06 -9.87
C PRO A 62 -9.18 -16.77 -10.08
N LYS A 63 -9.63 -15.62 -9.62
CA LYS A 63 -11.03 -15.13 -9.71
C LYS A 63 -12.04 -16.01 -8.96
N ARG A 64 -11.60 -16.82 -8.00
CA ARG A 64 -12.43 -17.69 -7.15
C ARG A 64 -12.46 -17.23 -5.68
N LEU A 65 -12.14 -15.96 -5.41
CA LEU A 65 -12.02 -15.42 -4.03
C LEU A 65 -13.27 -15.63 -3.17
N ALA A 66 -14.47 -15.60 -3.77
CA ALA A 66 -15.73 -15.79 -3.05
C ALA A 66 -15.86 -17.17 -2.39
N GLU A 67 -15.16 -18.19 -2.90
CA GLU A 67 -15.19 -19.55 -2.37
C GLU A 67 -14.29 -19.74 -1.15
N THR A 68 -13.44 -18.77 -0.87
CA THR A 68 -12.40 -18.85 0.16
C THR A 68 -12.57 -17.80 1.25
N LEU A 69 -13.77 -17.19 1.36
CA LEU A 69 -14.10 -16.18 2.37
C LEU A 69 -14.24 -16.82 3.76
N THR A 70 -13.17 -16.75 4.55
CA THR A 70 -13.03 -17.39 5.86
C THR A 70 -12.43 -16.41 6.88
N THR A 71 -11.88 -16.92 7.98
CA THR A 71 -11.10 -16.13 8.94
C THR A 71 -9.62 -16.05 8.62
N GLU A 72 -9.13 -16.91 7.72
CA GLU A 72 -7.72 -16.97 7.36
C GLU A 72 -7.47 -16.31 6.01
N ASN A 73 -7.99 -15.10 5.80
CA ASN A 73 -7.72 -14.34 4.58
C ASN A 73 -6.74 -13.22 4.85
N GLU A 74 -6.04 -12.78 3.82
CA GLU A 74 -5.23 -11.56 3.85
C GLU A 74 -4.20 -11.54 4.96
N GLU A 75 -3.19 -12.40 4.84
CA GLU A 75 -1.98 -12.29 5.66
C GLU A 75 -1.41 -10.87 5.51
N SER A 76 -1.19 -10.19 6.63
CA SER A 76 -0.78 -8.77 6.66
C SER A 76 0.55 -8.52 5.93
N CYS A 77 1.47 -9.50 5.96
CA CYS A 77 2.73 -9.42 5.22
C CYS A 77 2.56 -9.32 3.70
N THR A 78 1.55 -9.99 3.15
CA THR A 78 1.30 -9.98 1.71
C THR A 78 0.92 -8.57 1.25
N THR A 79 -0.02 -7.92 1.94
CA THR A 79 -0.43 -6.53 1.67
C THR A 79 0.76 -5.58 1.78
N TYR A 80 1.56 -5.71 2.83
CA TYR A 80 2.75 -4.89 3.02
C TYR A 80 3.77 -5.02 1.88
N ASN A 81 4.05 -6.24 1.43
CA ASN A 81 5.00 -6.44 0.33
C ASN A 81 4.39 -6.04 -1.02
N MET A 82 3.07 -6.20 -1.22
CA MET A 82 2.38 -5.67 -2.40
C MET A 82 2.39 -4.14 -2.47
N LEU A 83 2.32 -3.45 -1.33
CA LEU A 83 2.52 -1.99 -1.29
C LEU A 83 3.91 -1.60 -1.80
N LYS A 84 4.96 -2.36 -1.47
CA LYS A 84 6.30 -2.13 -2.04
C LYS A 84 6.29 -2.30 -3.57
N VAL A 85 5.68 -3.39 -4.06
CA VAL A 85 5.56 -3.64 -5.50
C VAL A 85 4.90 -2.47 -6.21
N SER A 86 3.73 -2.05 -5.72
CA SER A 86 2.99 -0.91 -6.27
C SER A 86 3.78 0.39 -6.22
N ARG A 87 4.47 0.67 -5.11
CA ARG A 87 5.30 1.86 -4.93
C ARG A 87 6.42 1.95 -5.96
N HIS A 88 7.14 0.86 -6.21
CA HIS A 88 8.20 0.83 -7.22
C HIS A 88 7.63 1.04 -8.63
N LEU A 89 6.53 0.38 -8.96
CA LEU A 89 5.86 0.57 -10.26
C LEU A 89 5.41 2.02 -10.46
N PHE A 90 4.80 2.64 -9.44
CA PHE A 90 4.45 4.06 -9.49
C PHE A 90 5.68 4.94 -9.70
N ARG A 91 6.80 4.67 -9.00
CA ARG A 91 8.04 5.45 -9.17
C ARG A 91 8.53 5.46 -10.61
N TRP A 92 8.40 4.35 -11.34
CA TRP A 92 8.91 4.20 -12.70
C TRP A 92 7.93 4.69 -13.78
N THR A 93 6.63 4.54 -13.55
CA THR A 93 5.60 4.73 -14.59
C THR A 93 4.78 5.99 -14.37
N LYS A 94 4.64 6.45 -13.12
CA LYS A 94 3.69 7.49 -12.68
C LYS A 94 2.22 7.13 -12.95
N GLU A 95 1.92 5.87 -13.25
CA GLU A 95 0.55 5.44 -13.54
C GLU A 95 -0.31 5.47 -12.28
N ILE A 96 -1.46 6.16 -12.38
CA ILE A 96 -2.36 6.42 -11.25
C ILE A 96 -2.92 5.13 -10.66
N ALA A 97 -3.11 4.09 -11.48
CA ALA A 97 -3.61 2.79 -11.04
C ALA A 97 -2.80 2.17 -9.88
N TYR A 98 -1.48 2.38 -9.86
CA TYR A 98 -0.63 1.91 -8.77
C TYR A 98 -0.85 2.74 -7.49
N ALA A 99 -1.04 4.05 -7.62
CA ALA A 99 -1.39 4.91 -6.48
C ALA A 99 -2.78 4.57 -5.91
N ASP A 100 -3.75 4.23 -6.77
CA ASP A 100 -5.10 3.80 -6.37
C ASP A 100 -5.08 2.47 -5.63
N TYR A 101 -4.32 1.49 -6.15
CA TYR A 101 -4.09 0.24 -5.43
C TYR A 101 -3.43 0.49 -4.07
N TYR A 102 -2.39 1.34 -4.03
CA TYR A 102 -1.66 1.66 -2.81
C TYR A 102 -2.59 2.27 -1.76
N GLU A 103 -3.42 3.24 -2.15
CA GLU A 103 -4.42 3.84 -1.25
C GLU A 103 -5.38 2.79 -0.70
N ARG A 104 -5.96 1.96 -1.58
CA ARG A 104 -6.94 0.93 -1.19
C ARG A 104 -6.34 -0.05 -0.18
N ALA A 105 -5.17 -0.59 -0.48
CA ALA A 105 -4.46 -1.56 0.37
C ALA A 105 -3.92 -0.92 1.66
N LEU A 106 -3.51 0.35 1.64
CA LEU A 106 -3.07 1.06 2.85
C LEU A 106 -4.24 1.31 3.80
N ILE A 107 -5.34 1.91 3.31
CA ILE A 107 -6.46 2.32 4.15
C ILE A 107 -7.24 1.13 4.68
N ASN A 108 -7.50 0.11 3.85
CA ASN A 108 -8.33 -1.02 4.24
C ASN A 108 -7.51 -2.21 4.76
N GLY A 109 -6.38 -2.50 4.12
CA GLY A 109 -5.49 -3.58 4.51
C GLY A 109 -4.66 -3.17 5.73
N VAL A 110 -3.71 -2.25 5.57
CA VAL A 110 -2.71 -1.93 6.61
C VAL A 110 -3.31 -1.23 7.82
N LEU A 111 -4.03 -0.11 7.66
CA LEU A 111 -4.52 0.65 8.81
C LEU A 111 -5.51 -0.15 9.67
N SER A 112 -6.15 -1.16 9.08
CA SER A 112 -7.15 -1.95 9.80
C SER A 112 -6.53 -3.09 10.64
N ILE A 113 -5.25 -3.44 10.46
CA ILE A 113 -4.65 -4.58 11.18
C ILE A 113 -4.35 -4.28 12.65
N GLN A 114 -4.21 -3.01 13.02
CA GLN A 114 -3.97 -2.61 14.41
C GLN A 114 -5.28 -2.32 15.13
N ARG A 115 -5.39 -2.78 16.38
CA ARG A 115 -6.55 -2.56 17.22
C ARG A 115 -6.64 -1.09 17.62
N GLY A 116 -7.66 -0.39 17.14
CA GLY A 116 -7.73 1.07 17.27
C GLY A 116 -7.72 1.62 18.70
N ARG A 117 -8.10 0.83 19.71
CA ARG A 117 -8.05 1.23 21.13
C ARG A 117 -6.76 0.80 21.84
N ASP A 118 -5.99 -0.08 21.21
CA ASP A 118 -4.85 -0.76 21.82
C ASP A 118 -3.65 -0.72 20.84
N PRO A 119 -2.90 0.39 20.78
CA PRO A 119 -1.73 0.50 19.90
C PRO A 119 -0.73 -0.64 20.12
N GLY A 120 -0.15 -1.17 19.04
CA GLY A 120 0.76 -2.31 19.09
C GLY A 120 0.08 -3.68 19.14
N VAL A 121 -1.24 -3.76 19.35
CA VAL A 121 -2.01 -5.00 19.22
C VAL A 121 -2.44 -5.17 17.77
N MET A 122 -1.90 -6.17 17.08
CA MET A 122 -2.09 -6.37 15.64
C MET A 122 -2.60 -7.78 15.34
N ILE A 123 -3.24 -7.95 14.18
CA ILE A 123 -3.63 -9.27 13.65
C ILE A 123 -2.62 -9.82 12.65
N TYR A 124 -2.67 -11.13 12.45
CA TYR A 124 -1.97 -11.79 11.35
C TYR A 124 -2.80 -11.79 10.06
N MET A 125 -4.01 -12.33 10.15
CA MET A 125 -4.99 -12.43 9.06
C MET A 125 -6.05 -11.34 9.18
N LEU A 126 -6.53 -10.82 8.05
CA LEU A 126 -7.68 -9.93 7.95
C LEU A 126 -8.89 -10.69 7.37
N PRO A 127 -9.76 -11.29 8.22
CA PRO A 127 -10.92 -12.08 7.81
C PRO A 127 -11.82 -11.38 6.78
N GLN A 128 -12.22 -12.12 5.74
CA GLN A 128 -13.17 -11.65 4.72
C GLN A 128 -14.51 -12.40 4.76
N GLY A 129 -14.64 -13.42 5.62
CA GLY A 129 -15.89 -14.15 5.83
C GLY A 129 -17.03 -13.27 6.38
N PRO A 130 -18.27 -13.39 5.85
CA PRO A 130 -19.42 -12.64 6.36
C PRO A 130 -19.66 -12.87 7.85
N GLY A 131 -19.87 -11.79 8.60
CA GLY A 131 -20.15 -11.85 10.05
C GLY A 131 -18.97 -12.34 10.91
N ARG A 132 -17.76 -12.45 10.34
CA ARG A 132 -16.56 -12.88 11.08
C ARG A 132 -15.88 -11.71 11.77
N SER A 133 -15.21 -12.02 12.88
CA SER A 133 -14.43 -11.07 13.65
C SER A 133 -12.93 -11.27 13.41
N LYS A 134 -12.17 -10.18 13.45
CA LYS A 134 -10.69 -10.19 13.49
C LYS A 134 -10.12 -11.00 14.67
N ALA A 135 -10.93 -11.19 15.73
CA ALA A 135 -10.53 -11.95 16.91
C ALA A 135 -10.63 -13.47 16.76
N VAL A 136 -11.22 -13.99 15.67
CA VAL A 136 -11.52 -15.43 15.51
C VAL A 136 -10.71 -16.12 14.41
N SER A 137 -9.65 -15.47 13.90
CA SER A 137 -8.65 -16.19 13.12
C SER A 137 -7.81 -17.10 14.02
N TYR A 138 -7.05 -18.02 13.41
CA TYR A 138 -6.14 -18.92 14.13
C TYR A 138 -5.21 -18.16 15.08
N HIS A 139 -4.74 -16.99 14.66
CA HIS A 139 -3.85 -16.12 15.44
C HIS A 139 -4.62 -15.12 16.34
N GLY A 140 -5.82 -14.71 15.94
CA GLY A 140 -6.60 -13.67 16.63
C GLY A 140 -5.85 -12.34 16.71
N TRP A 141 -6.09 -11.61 17.81
CA TRP A 141 -5.30 -10.43 18.17
C TRP A 141 -4.05 -10.86 18.91
N GLY A 142 -2.89 -10.32 18.51
CA GLY A 142 -1.66 -10.59 19.22
C GLY A 142 -1.60 -9.97 20.62
N THR A 143 -0.54 -10.32 21.34
CA THR A 143 -0.21 -9.82 22.67
C THR A 143 1.15 -9.15 22.65
N GLN A 144 1.40 -8.29 23.64
CA GLN A 144 2.63 -7.52 23.73
C GLN A 144 3.89 -8.40 23.88
N TYR A 145 3.77 -9.56 24.52
CA TYR A 145 4.92 -10.36 24.94
C TYR A 145 4.97 -11.78 24.36
N ASP A 146 3.93 -12.24 23.68
CA ASP A 146 3.83 -13.66 23.24
C ASP A 146 3.50 -13.81 21.75
N SER A 147 3.38 -12.71 21.01
CA SER A 147 3.09 -12.73 19.56
C SER A 147 4.32 -12.35 18.74
N PHE A 148 5.06 -13.37 18.31
CA PHE A 148 6.33 -13.24 17.57
C PHE A 148 6.21 -13.74 16.13
N TRP A 149 5.14 -13.34 15.44
CA TRP A 149 4.88 -13.76 14.06
C TRP A 149 5.50 -12.80 13.04
N CYS A 150 5.65 -13.24 11.80
CA CYS A 150 6.13 -12.39 10.69
C CYS A 150 5.29 -11.11 10.54
N CYS A 151 3.97 -11.21 10.70
CA CYS A 151 3.04 -10.08 10.60
C CYS A 151 3.28 -8.99 11.67
N TYR A 152 3.83 -9.33 12.83
CA TYR A 152 4.17 -8.33 13.85
C TYR A 152 5.36 -7.48 13.43
N GLY A 153 6.42 -8.10 12.89
CA GLY A 153 7.56 -7.37 12.33
C GLY A 153 7.12 -6.44 11.20
N THR A 154 6.32 -6.98 10.27
CA THR A 154 5.74 -6.22 9.17
C THR A 154 4.83 -5.08 9.66
N GLY A 155 4.01 -5.31 10.67
CA GLY A 155 3.12 -4.31 11.24
C GLY A 155 3.89 -3.15 11.84
N ILE A 156 4.93 -3.41 12.64
CA ILE A 156 5.82 -2.39 13.20
C ILE A 156 6.42 -1.52 12.08
N GLU A 157 6.97 -2.14 11.04
CA GLU A 157 7.51 -1.41 9.90
C GLU A 157 6.44 -0.56 9.20
N SER A 158 5.25 -1.13 8.97
CA SER A 158 4.14 -0.44 8.30
C SER A 158 3.71 0.83 9.04
N PHE A 159 3.48 0.73 10.34
CA PHE A 159 3.04 1.86 11.17
C PHE A 159 4.16 2.89 11.40
N SER A 160 5.43 2.51 11.29
CA SER A 160 6.56 3.45 11.35
C SER A 160 6.69 4.35 10.12
N LYS A 161 6.08 3.98 9.00
CA LYS A 161 6.32 4.60 7.69
C LYS A 161 5.06 5.01 6.92
N LEU A 162 3.94 5.26 7.60
CA LEU A 162 2.68 5.67 6.96
C LEU A 162 2.79 6.91 6.04
N GLY A 163 3.83 7.74 6.22
CA GLY A 163 4.10 8.90 5.37
C GLY A 163 4.97 8.65 4.13
N ASP A 164 5.50 7.44 3.92
CA ASP A 164 6.57 7.16 2.94
C ASP A 164 6.17 7.24 1.46
N SER A 165 4.86 7.27 1.20
CA SER A 165 4.27 7.20 -0.14
C SER A 165 3.16 8.22 -0.33
N ILE A 166 3.16 9.31 0.45
CA ILE A 166 2.25 10.44 0.24
C ILE A 166 2.73 11.32 -0.93
N TYR A 167 4.06 11.54 -0.99
CA TYR A 167 4.71 12.46 -1.91
C TYR A 167 5.84 11.76 -2.68
N PHE A 168 5.96 12.02 -3.98
CA PHE A 168 7.09 11.58 -4.79
C PHE A 168 7.72 12.75 -5.53
N GLU A 169 9.03 12.95 -5.34
CA GLU A 169 9.79 13.96 -6.07
C GLU A 169 10.31 13.40 -7.40
N GLU A 170 10.32 14.26 -8.43
CA GLU A 170 11.01 14.03 -9.69
C GLU A 170 11.99 15.17 -9.93
N LYS A 171 13.26 14.79 -10.07
CA LYS A 171 14.36 15.71 -10.31
C LYS A 171 14.47 15.99 -11.81
N GLY A 172 14.87 17.20 -12.18
CA GLY A 172 15.07 17.61 -13.57
C GLY A 172 15.23 19.11 -13.71
N GLY A 173 15.30 19.61 -14.94
CA GLY A 173 15.38 21.05 -15.22
C GLY A 173 14.18 21.84 -14.68
N LYS A 174 13.01 21.20 -14.64
CA LYS A 174 11.82 21.65 -13.91
C LYS A 174 11.43 20.57 -12.89
N PRO A 175 11.77 20.72 -11.60
CA PRO A 175 11.44 19.72 -10.59
C PRO A 175 9.92 19.56 -10.46
N ALA A 176 9.47 18.33 -10.21
CA ALA A 176 8.06 18.03 -10.02
C ALA A 176 7.80 17.31 -8.68
N LEU A 177 6.66 17.61 -8.09
CA LEU A 177 6.15 16.93 -6.89
C LEU A 177 4.83 16.24 -7.23
N TYR A 178 4.78 14.93 -7.05
CA TYR A 178 3.55 14.14 -7.16
C TYR A 178 2.94 13.99 -5.78
N ILE A 179 1.70 14.43 -5.62
CA ILE A 179 0.88 14.25 -4.41
C ILE A 179 -0.10 13.13 -4.72
N VAL A 180 0.13 11.95 -4.13
CA VAL A 180 -0.62 10.74 -4.50
C VAL A 180 -1.47 10.17 -3.39
N GLN A 181 -1.24 10.52 -2.12
CA GLN A 181 -2.17 10.15 -1.04
C GLN A 181 -2.75 11.42 -0.42
N TYR A 182 -4.01 11.30 0.03
CA TYR A 182 -4.70 12.37 0.75
C TYR A 182 -4.67 12.10 2.25
N ILE A 183 -3.50 12.30 2.86
CA ILE A 183 -3.25 12.09 4.29
C ILE A 183 -2.76 13.41 4.90
N PRO A 184 -3.37 13.89 6.00
CA PRO A 184 -2.93 15.12 6.68
C PRO A 184 -1.43 15.09 6.96
N SER A 185 -0.70 16.04 6.38
CA SER A 185 0.77 16.01 6.40
C SER A 185 1.37 17.37 6.05
N THR A 186 2.63 17.56 6.45
CA THR A 186 3.46 18.69 6.00
C THR A 186 4.71 18.14 5.34
N PHE A 187 4.89 18.47 4.06
CA PHE A 187 6.04 18.09 3.26
C PHE A 187 6.99 19.27 3.08
N ASN A 188 8.23 19.12 3.53
CA ASN A 188 9.27 20.13 3.37
C ASN A 188 10.12 19.79 2.14
N TRP A 189 9.82 20.45 1.02
CA TRP A 189 10.51 20.28 -0.25
C TRP A 189 11.78 21.12 -0.31
N ARG A 190 12.82 20.64 0.39
CA ARG A 190 14.07 21.38 0.63
C ARG A 190 14.80 21.79 -0.65
N SER A 191 14.78 20.95 -1.69
CA SER A 191 15.47 21.19 -2.96
C SER A 191 14.91 22.39 -3.74
N VAL A 192 13.62 22.69 -3.55
CA VAL A 192 12.90 23.81 -4.18
C VAL A 192 12.66 24.96 -3.20
N GLY A 193 12.80 24.72 -1.89
CA GLY A 193 12.60 25.75 -0.85
C GLY A 193 11.13 26.01 -0.52
N LEU A 194 10.28 25.00 -0.69
CA LEU A 194 8.84 25.06 -0.46
C LEU A 194 8.41 24.16 0.68
N THR A 195 7.31 24.53 1.32
CA THR A 195 6.56 23.67 2.22
C THR A 195 5.15 23.50 1.68
N VAL A 196 4.73 22.24 1.53
CA VAL A 196 3.36 21.87 1.16
C VAL A 196 2.68 21.30 2.40
N THR A 197 1.55 21.89 2.79
CA THR A 197 0.73 21.40 3.89
C THR A 197 -0.59 20.92 3.33
N GLN A 198 -0.96 19.69 3.70
CA GLN A 198 -2.18 19.05 3.29
C GLN A 198 -3.08 18.85 4.51
N GLN A 199 -4.33 19.30 4.40
CA GLN A 199 -5.37 19.08 5.40
C GLN A 199 -6.51 18.33 4.73
N VAL A 200 -7.03 17.31 5.42
CA VAL A 200 -8.13 16.49 4.93
C VAL A 200 -9.25 16.61 5.95
N LYS A 201 -10.43 17.00 5.48
CA LYS A 201 -11.62 17.05 6.33
C LYS A 201 -11.95 15.62 6.76
N PRO A 202 -12.23 15.37 8.06
CA PRO A 202 -12.68 14.05 8.50
C PRO A 202 -13.86 13.55 7.66
N LEU A 203 -13.72 12.34 7.14
CA LEU A 203 -14.80 11.68 6.41
C LEU A 203 -15.86 11.21 7.41
N SER A 204 -17.12 11.50 7.11
CA SER A 204 -18.27 10.85 7.75
C SER A 204 -19.04 10.07 6.69
N SER A 205 -19.76 9.02 7.09
CA SER A 205 -20.58 8.23 6.15
C SER A 205 -21.67 9.05 5.44
N SER A 206 -21.97 10.25 5.94
CA SER A 206 -22.94 11.18 5.37
C SER A 206 -22.34 12.19 4.38
N ASP A 207 -21.01 12.35 4.34
CA ASP A 207 -20.35 13.26 3.39
C ASP A 207 -19.94 12.46 2.15
N GLN A 208 -20.56 12.77 1.01
CA GLN A 208 -20.25 12.12 -0.26
C GLN A 208 -18.98 12.69 -0.92
N ASN A 209 -18.41 13.77 -0.37
CA ASN A 209 -17.28 14.46 -0.96
C ASN A 209 -16.05 14.37 -0.06
N LEU A 210 -14.92 13.97 -0.64
CA LEU A 210 -13.61 14.14 0.00
C LEU A 210 -13.15 15.59 -0.18
N GLN A 211 -12.90 16.29 0.93
CA GLN A 211 -12.38 17.66 0.90
C GLN A 211 -10.92 17.69 1.37
N VAL A 212 -10.05 18.17 0.48
CA VAL A 212 -8.61 18.30 0.72
C VAL A 212 -8.19 19.74 0.44
N SER A 213 -7.55 20.37 1.43
CA SER A 213 -6.96 21.70 1.31
C SER A 213 -5.45 21.57 1.19
N LEU A 214 -4.87 22.19 0.16
CA LEU A 214 -3.43 22.27 -0.07
C LEU A 214 -2.95 23.71 0.10
N SER A 215 -2.06 23.93 1.07
CA SER A 215 -1.42 25.21 1.32
C SER A 215 0.06 25.13 0.96
N ILE A 216 0.55 26.08 0.16
CA ILE A 216 1.95 26.14 -0.26
C ILE A 216 2.57 27.41 0.29
N SER A 217 3.70 27.27 0.98
CA SER A 217 4.51 28.40 1.42
C SER A 217 5.94 28.30 0.88
N ALA A 218 6.54 29.44 0.55
CA ALA A 218 7.86 29.52 -0.06
C ALA A 218 8.79 30.37 0.80
N LYS A 219 10.03 29.91 1.00
CA LYS A 219 11.08 30.69 1.69
C LYS A 219 11.97 31.49 0.74
N VAL A 220 11.92 31.20 -0.56
CA VAL A 220 12.74 31.83 -1.60
C VAL A 220 11.88 32.23 -2.79
N LYS A 221 12.23 33.35 -3.44
CA LYS A 221 11.64 33.73 -4.72
C LYS A 221 12.33 32.94 -5.85
N GLN A 222 11.51 32.40 -6.75
CA GLN A 222 11.87 31.94 -8.11
C GLN A 222 12.62 30.60 -8.25
N LYS A 223 11.86 29.50 -8.25
CA LYS A 223 12.13 28.32 -9.09
C LYS A 223 10.81 27.89 -9.73
N THR A 224 10.81 27.61 -11.03
CA THR A 224 9.63 27.03 -11.70
C THR A 224 9.56 25.55 -11.35
N PHE A 225 8.40 25.07 -10.89
CA PHE A 225 8.17 23.66 -10.55
C PHE A 225 6.83 23.19 -11.11
N SER A 226 6.61 21.88 -11.12
CA SER A 226 5.31 21.26 -11.38
C SER A 226 4.79 20.58 -10.12
N MET A 227 3.47 20.62 -9.92
CA MET A 227 2.82 19.85 -8.87
C MET A 227 1.72 19.00 -9.52
N MET A 228 1.89 17.69 -9.45
CA MET A 228 0.98 16.70 -10.02
C MET A 228 0.13 16.16 -8.88
N ILE A 229 -1.13 16.58 -8.82
CA ILE A 229 -2.06 16.09 -7.81
C ILE A 229 -2.82 14.94 -8.44
N ARG A 230 -2.84 13.75 -7.79
CA ARG A 230 -3.68 12.64 -8.24
C ARG A 230 -5.13 13.14 -8.36
N TRP A 231 -5.88 12.61 -9.31
CA TRP A 231 -7.33 12.77 -9.36
C TRP A 231 -7.95 11.42 -9.02
N LYS A 232 -8.94 11.41 -8.12
CA LYS A 232 -9.67 10.20 -7.75
C LYS A 232 -10.99 10.18 -8.53
N GLY A 233 -11.09 9.24 -9.47
CA GLY A 233 -12.29 9.01 -10.28
C GLY A 233 -13.37 8.24 -9.53
#